data_AF-X0TC14-F1
#
_entry.id   AF-X0TC14-F1
#
_cell.length_a   1.000
_cell.length_b   1.000
_cell.length_c   1.000
_cell.angle_alpha   90.00
_cell.angle_beta   90.00
_cell.angle_gamma   90.00
#
_symmetry.space_group_name_H-M   'P 1'
#
loop_
_entity.id
_entity.type
_entity.pdbx_description
1 polymer ?
#
loop_
_entity_poly.entity_id
_entity_poly.type
_entity_poly.pdbx_seq_one_letter_code
_entity_poly.pdbx_strand_id
1 'polypeptide(L)'
;MLEAAQKRLKAASKEKDPWELGYAHLEVCYALLHRSTEPLDFRKDSKKALSQADQAIETFTGIPFPGGIASAHLARASIYTLMADGEEDQLKKAAGVDRAFTSCLAAQDALNAEGVNTGQIFDIYSSVNVLLLQIREMIDDKEFQEGLDELIAATSTLLGETVAEDIKMRDEGESMLVTAQLLGALAEIEDDEEERRELLSAQSLVALQAASWLETTSDPDLIDQVWEEFQKVSAKLEGSAESIPET
;
A
#
# COMPACT_ATOMS: atom_id res chain seq x y z
N MET A 1 -6.35 9.40 21.06
CA MET A 1 -6.33 8.98 19.64
C MET A 1 -7.10 9.93 18.74
N LEU A 2 -8.43 10.09 18.91
CA LEU A 2 -9.24 10.97 18.04
C LEU A 2 -8.77 12.43 17.96
N GLU A 3 -8.39 13.04 19.08
CA GLU A 3 -7.89 14.42 19.09
C GLU A 3 -6.61 14.60 18.28
N ALA A 4 -5.72 13.59 18.31
CA ALA A 4 -4.49 13.59 17.53
C ALA A 4 -4.78 13.47 16.03
N ALA A 5 -5.64 12.53 15.63
CA ALA A 5 -6.08 12.37 14.24
C ALA A 5 -6.75 13.66 13.71
N GLN A 6 -7.62 14.29 14.50
CA GLN A 6 -8.24 15.57 14.13
C GLN A 6 -7.24 16.71 14.02
N LYS A 7 -6.19 16.72 14.84
CA LYS A 7 -5.10 17.69 14.73
C LYS A 7 -4.30 17.47 13.44
N ARG A 8 -4.00 16.23 13.08
CA ARG A 8 -3.34 15.90 11.80
C ARG A 8 -4.19 16.32 10.62
N LEU A 9 -5.48 16.01 10.62
CA LEU A 9 -6.40 16.44 9.54
C LEU A 9 -6.40 17.96 9.34
N LYS A 10 -6.39 18.73 10.43
CA LYS A 10 -6.27 20.19 10.35
C LYS A 10 -4.92 20.66 9.81
N ALA A 11 -3.83 19.94 10.06
CA ALA A 11 -2.53 20.25 9.49
C ALA A 11 -2.50 19.93 7.98
N ALA A 12 -2.87 18.71 7.60
CA ALA A 12 -2.90 18.26 6.20
C ALA A 12 -3.78 19.16 5.32
N SER A 13 -4.94 19.61 5.83
CA SER A 13 -5.82 20.54 5.10
C SER A 13 -5.17 21.88 4.75
N LYS A 14 -4.11 22.29 5.47
CA LYS A 14 -3.34 23.52 5.18
C LYS A 14 -2.21 23.30 4.20
N GLU A 15 -1.59 22.12 4.24
CA GLU A 15 -0.47 21.74 3.39
C GLU A 15 -0.91 21.50 1.94
N LYS A 16 -2.20 21.22 1.73
CA LYS A 16 -2.82 20.99 0.41
C LYS A 16 -2.19 19.82 -0.36
N ASP A 17 -1.52 18.91 0.33
CA ASP A 17 -1.13 17.63 -0.22
C ASP A 17 -2.35 16.69 -0.15
N PRO A 18 -2.92 16.27 -1.30
CA PRO A 18 -4.05 15.36 -1.34
C PRO A 18 -3.75 14.00 -0.69
N TRP A 19 -2.48 13.54 -0.75
CA TRP A 19 -2.09 12.26 -0.16
C TRP A 19 -2.22 12.31 1.37
N GLU A 20 -1.53 13.26 1.99
CA GLU A 20 -1.60 13.49 3.44
C GLU A 20 -3.03 13.79 3.92
N LEU A 21 -3.80 14.54 3.14
CA LEU A 21 -5.19 14.85 3.48
C LEU A 21 -6.07 13.59 3.46
N GLY A 22 -5.95 12.74 2.44
CA GLY A 22 -6.69 11.49 2.33
C GLY A 22 -6.41 10.55 3.50
N TYR A 23 -5.12 10.35 3.85
CA TYR A 23 -4.76 9.52 5.00
C TYR A 23 -5.21 10.12 6.32
N ALA A 24 -5.16 11.44 6.49
CA ALA A 24 -5.64 12.07 7.70
C ALA A 24 -7.17 11.87 7.89
N HIS A 25 -7.95 11.82 6.81
CA HIS A 25 -9.36 11.42 6.88
C HIS A 25 -9.52 9.96 7.34
N LEU A 26 -8.71 9.04 6.82
CA LEU A 26 -8.72 7.63 7.24
C LEU A 26 -8.32 7.47 8.72
N GLU A 27 -7.32 8.20 9.20
CA GLU A 27 -6.94 8.20 10.62
C GLU A 27 -8.11 8.63 11.52
N VAL A 28 -8.87 9.68 11.14
CA VAL A 28 -10.05 10.10 11.90
C VAL A 28 -11.14 9.03 11.84
N CYS A 29 -11.32 8.37 10.70
CA CYS A 29 -12.23 7.25 10.54
C CYS A 29 -11.92 6.12 11.55
N TYR A 30 -10.69 5.61 11.57
CA TYR A 30 -10.27 4.58 12.53
C TYR A 30 -10.41 5.05 13.99
N ALA A 31 -10.01 6.29 14.27
CA ALA A 31 -10.11 6.83 15.62
C ALA A 31 -11.56 6.95 16.13
N LEU A 32 -12.53 7.17 15.25
CA LEU A 32 -13.96 7.17 15.59
C LEU A 32 -14.47 5.76 15.89
N LEU A 33 -14.09 4.77 15.07
CA LEU A 33 -14.54 3.39 15.23
C LEU A 33 -14.03 2.74 16.52
N HIS A 34 -12.83 3.09 16.98
CA HIS A 34 -12.26 2.58 18.23
C HIS A 34 -12.66 3.33 19.49
N ARG A 35 -13.40 4.46 19.38
CA ARG A 35 -13.71 5.31 20.54
C ARG A 35 -14.88 4.79 21.37
N SER A 36 -15.89 4.23 20.73
CA SER A 36 -17.22 4.07 21.33
C SER A 36 -17.57 2.60 21.47
N THR A 37 -17.82 2.18 22.71
CA THR A 37 -18.25 0.82 23.07
C THR A 37 -19.76 0.71 23.31
N GLU A 38 -20.47 1.85 23.42
CA GLU A 38 -21.92 1.88 23.61
C GLU A 38 -22.67 1.91 22.26
N PRO A 39 -23.79 1.18 22.08
CA PRO A 39 -24.45 1.05 20.77
C PRO A 39 -24.91 2.35 20.11
N LEU A 40 -25.44 3.29 20.90
CA LEU A 40 -25.95 4.57 20.38
C LEU A 40 -24.82 5.48 19.91
N ASP A 41 -23.76 5.57 20.71
CA ASP A 41 -22.57 6.34 20.38
C ASP A 41 -21.78 5.71 19.24
N PHE A 42 -21.74 4.37 19.18
CA PHE A 42 -21.20 3.62 18.06
C PHE A 42 -21.89 4.01 16.76
N ARG A 43 -23.22 3.91 16.67
CA ARG A 43 -23.97 4.26 15.45
C ARG A 43 -23.73 5.71 15.00
N LYS A 44 -23.64 6.63 15.96
CA LYS A 44 -23.34 8.05 15.68
C LYS A 44 -21.93 8.23 15.15
N ASP A 45 -20.96 7.55 15.74
CA ASP A 45 -19.56 7.64 15.33
C ASP A 45 -19.30 6.89 14.01
N SER A 46 -19.97 5.77 13.73
CA SER A 46 -19.95 5.10 12.42
C SER A 46 -20.42 6.01 11.29
N LYS A 47 -21.48 6.81 11.52
CA LYS A 47 -21.94 7.79 10.52
C LYS A 47 -20.91 8.89 10.25
N LYS A 48 -20.20 9.35 11.29
CA LYS A 48 -19.11 10.32 11.12
C LYS A 48 -17.92 9.69 10.41
N ALA A 49 -17.58 8.45 10.77
CA ALA A 49 -16.50 7.69 10.16
C ALA A 49 -16.79 7.46 8.67
N LEU A 50 -18.05 7.13 8.31
CA LEU A 50 -18.50 7.03 6.93
C LEU A 50 -18.28 8.33 6.15
N SER A 51 -18.68 9.47 6.74
CA SER A 51 -18.40 10.78 6.14
C SER A 51 -16.90 11.04 5.96
N GLN A 52 -16.03 10.57 6.86
CA GLN A 52 -14.58 10.68 6.67
C GLN A 52 -14.07 9.75 5.56
N ALA A 53 -14.58 8.53 5.46
CA ALA A 53 -14.23 7.61 4.38
C ALA A 53 -14.65 8.18 3.01
N ASP A 54 -15.84 8.77 2.90
CA ASP A 54 -16.29 9.41 1.66
C ASP A 54 -15.42 10.62 1.30
N GLN A 55 -15.00 11.44 2.28
CA GLN A 55 -14.05 12.53 2.05
C GLN A 55 -12.67 12.02 1.63
N ALA A 56 -12.20 10.89 2.17
CA ALA A 56 -10.97 10.25 1.73
C ALA A 56 -11.09 9.78 0.28
N ILE A 57 -12.19 9.13 -0.10
CA ILE A 57 -12.46 8.71 -1.50
C ILE A 57 -12.43 9.93 -2.43
N GLU A 58 -13.13 11.01 -2.09
CA GLU A 58 -13.12 12.25 -2.87
C GLU A 58 -11.72 12.84 -2.99
N THR A 59 -10.93 12.82 -1.92
CA THR A 59 -9.57 13.36 -1.90
C THR A 59 -8.60 12.54 -2.74
N PHE A 60 -8.70 11.20 -2.67
CA PHE A 60 -7.87 10.29 -3.47
C PHE A 60 -8.31 10.22 -4.93
N THR A 61 -9.53 10.65 -5.26
CA THR A 61 -10.03 10.66 -6.63
C THR A 61 -9.17 11.58 -7.51
N GLY A 62 -8.56 11.02 -8.56
CA GLY A 62 -7.69 11.76 -9.48
C GLY A 62 -6.21 11.76 -9.10
N ILE A 63 -5.84 11.07 -8.01
CA ILE A 63 -4.44 10.76 -7.71
C ILE A 63 -4.04 9.49 -8.50
N PRO A 64 -2.90 9.46 -9.20
CA PRO A 64 -2.45 8.35 -10.04
C PRO A 64 -1.88 7.17 -9.23
N PHE A 65 -2.43 6.92 -8.03
CA PHE A 65 -2.01 5.83 -7.18
C PHE A 65 -3.22 5.19 -6.48
N PRO A 66 -3.56 3.93 -6.79
CA PRO A 66 -4.86 3.33 -6.44
C PRO A 66 -4.95 2.90 -4.97
N GLY A 67 -3.83 2.73 -4.27
CA GLY A 67 -3.82 2.21 -2.91
C GLY A 67 -4.61 3.07 -1.91
N GLY A 68 -4.57 4.40 -2.06
CA GLY A 68 -5.31 5.33 -1.20
C GLY A 68 -6.82 5.22 -1.38
N ILE A 69 -7.30 5.23 -2.63
CA ILE A 69 -8.73 5.11 -2.94
C ILE A 69 -9.27 3.71 -2.57
N ALA A 70 -8.49 2.65 -2.81
CA ALA A 70 -8.85 1.29 -2.38
C ALA A 70 -8.95 1.19 -0.85
N SER A 71 -7.99 1.76 -0.11
CA SER A 71 -8.01 1.82 1.35
C SER A 71 -9.23 2.59 1.89
N ALA A 72 -9.64 3.67 1.22
CA ALA A 72 -10.83 4.42 1.61
C ALA A 72 -12.13 3.65 1.36
N HIS A 73 -12.21 2.90 0.25
CA HIS A 73 -13.31 1.99 -0.01
C HIS A 73 -13.37 0.83 1.01
N LEU A 74 -12.23 0.29 1.42
CA LEU A 74 -12.17 -0.73 2.48
C LEU A 74 -12.60 -0.20 3.84
N ALA A 75 -12.18 1.01 4.21
CA ALA A 75 -12.65 1.65 5.44
C ALA A 75 -14.18 1.80 5.41
N ARG A 76 -14.73 2.23 4.27
CA ARG A 76 -16.18 2.33 4.07
C ARG A 76 -16.89 0.98 4.17
N ALA A 77 -16.35 -0.06 3.53
CA ALA A 77 -16.88 -1.42 3.60
C ALA A 77 -16.88 -1.95 5.05
N SER A 78 -15.80 -1.71 5.80
CA SER A 78 -15.69 -2.07 7.22
C SER A 78 -16.76 -1.40 8.07
N ILE A 79 -17.00 -0.10 7.86
CA ILE A 79 -18.04 0.64 8.58
C ILE A 79 -19.43 0.05 8.29
N TYR A 80 -19.74 -0.22 7.02
CA TYR A 80 -21.04 -0.80 6.65
C TYR A 80 -21.23 -2.20 7.22
N THR A 81 -20.18 -3.02 7.22
CA THR A 81 -20.17 -4.36 7.83
C THR A 81 -20.50 -4.28 9.32
N LEU A 82 -19.80 -3.44 10.07
CA LEU A 82 -20.05 -3.25 11.50
C LEU A 82 -21.45 -2.70 11.80
N MET A 83 -21.95 -1.80 10.96
CA MET A 83 -23.30 -1.26 11.10
C MET A 83 -24.38 -2.31 10.79
N ALA A 84 -24.12 -3.22 9.85
CA ALA A 84 -25.05 -4.29 9.49
C ALA A 84 -25.09 -5.39 10.56
N ASP A 85 -23.93 -5.74 11.13
CA ASP A 85 -23.83 -6.76 12.19
C ASP A 85 -24.65 -6.37 13.43
N GLY A 86 -24.62 -5.09 13.81
CA GLY A 86 -25.40 -4.56 14.93
C GLY A 86 -26.87 -4.23 14.65
N GLU A 87 -27.40 -4.55 13.46
CA GLU A 87 -28.78 -4.19 13.08
C GLU A 87 -29.74 -5.39 13.16
N GLU A 88 -30.76 -5.26 14.01
CA GLU A 88 -31.77 -6.31 14.24
C GLU A 88 -32.81 -6.39 13.09
N ASP A 89 -33.04 -5.27 12.39
CA ASP A 89 -33.94 -5.21 11.24
C ASP A 89 -33.29 -5.84 10.01
N GLN A 90 -33.82 -6.98 9.58
CA GLN A 90 -33.27 -7.77 8.48
C GLN A 90 -33.17 -6.99 7.15
N LEU A 91 -34.10 -6.07 6.86
CA LEU A 91 -34.03 -5.27 5.64
C LEU A 91 -32.90 -4.24 5.72
N LYS A 92 -32.71 -3.64 6.89
CA LYS A 92 -31.61 -2.69 7.10
C LYS A 92 -30.26 -3.39 7.17
N LYS A 93 -30.18 -4.58 7.77
CA LYS A 93 -29.01 -5.45 7.74
C LYS A 93 -28.63 -5.77 6.30
N ALA A 94 -29.56 -6.29 5.51
CA ALA A 94 -29.33 -6.60 4.09
C ALA A 94 -28.85 -5.37 3.28
N ALA A 95 -29.44 -4.20 3.50
CA ALA A 95 -28.99 -2.96 2.86
C ALA A 95 -27.58 -2.51 3.31
N GLY A 96 -27.18 -2.80 4.54
CA GLY A 96 -25.81 -2.57 5.03
C GLY A 96 -24.80 -3.51 4.38
N VAL A 97 -25.15 -4.80 4.32
CA VAL A 97 -24.37 -5.85 3.66
C VAL A 97 -24.13 -5.52 2.17
N ASP A 98 -25.17 -5.12 1.44
CA ASP A 98 -25.07 -4.72 0.03
C ASP A 98 -24.10 -3.55 -0.21
N ARG A 99 -24.15 -2.54 0.67
CA ARG A 99 -23.22 -1.38 0.60
C ARG A 99 -21.79 -1.75 0.98
N ALA A 100 -21.61 -2.66 1.92
CA ALA A 100 -20.31 -3.19 2.29
C ALA A 100 -19.69 -3.94 1.10
N PHE A 101 -20.48 -4.83 0.49
CA PHE A 101 -20.09 -5.60 -0.69
C PHE A 101 -19.73 -4.69 -1.88
N THR A 102 -20.59 -3.74 -2.21
CA THR A 102 -20.33 -2.74 -3.27
C THR A 102 -19.04 -1.96 -3.02
N SER A 103 -18.72 -1.65 -1.76
CA SER A 103 -17.48 -0.96 -1.43
C SER A 103 -16.26 -1.88 -1.53
N CYS A 104 -16.38 -3.19 -1.26
CA CYS A 104 -15.31 -4.16 -1.52
C CYS A 104 -15.00 -4.26 -3.01
N LEU A 105 -16.03 -4.33 -3.86
CA LEU A 105 -15.85 -4.35 -5.32
C LEU A 105 -15.17 -3.07 -5.83
N ALA A 106 -15.57 -1.90 -5.33
CA ALA A 106 -14.92 -0.64 -5.70
C ALA A 106 -13.44 -0.58 -5.27
N ALA A 107 -13.08 -1.20 -4.13
CA ALA A 107 -11.67 -1.31 -3.72
C ALA A 107 -10.88 -2.22 -4.68
N GLN A 108 -11.47 -3.35 -5.10
CA GLN A 108 -10.85 -4.26 -6.07
C GLN A 108 -10.69 -3.60 -7.45
N ASP A 109 -11.72 -2.91 -7.93
CA ASP A 109 -11.68 -2.20 -9.22
C ASP A 109 -10.58 -1.14 -9.21
N ALA A 110 -10.42 -0.41 -8.10
CA ALA A 110 -9.34 0.55 -7.95
C ALA A 110 -7.96 -0.12 -8.04
N LEU A 111 -7.77 -1.27 -7.38
CA LEU A 111 -6.51 -2.02 -7.45
C LEU A 111 -6.23 -2.54 -8.87
N ASN A 112 -7.24 -3.07 -9.55
CA ASN A 112 -7.09 -3.68 -10.87
C ASN A 112 -6.90 -2.64 -11.98
N ALA A 113 -7.24 -1.37 -11.74
CA ALA A 113 -7.14 -0.30 -12.72
C ALA A 113 -5.69 0.08 -13.07
N GLU A 114 -4.71 -0.30 -12.25
CA GLU A 114 -3.29 -0.08 -12.55
C GLU A 114 -2.49 -1.37 -12.37
N GLY A 115 -1.58 -1.65 -13.31
CA GLY A 115 -0.60 -2.74 -13.20
C GLY A 115 0.49 -2.48 -12.15
N VAL A 116 0.12 -1.77 -11.08
CA VAL A 116 0.99 -1.49 -9.95
C VAL A 116 1.07 -2.77 -9.15
N ASN A 117 2.29 -3.24 -8.91
CA ASN A 117 2.59 -4.37 -8.05
C ASN A 117 3.33 -3.78 -6.87
N THR A 118 2.73 -3.71 -5.68
CA THR A 118 3.42 -3.16 -4.49
C THR A 118 2.98 -3.87 -3.23
N GLY A 119 3.84 -3.86 -2.20
CA GLY A 119 3.54 -4.42 -0.88
C GLY A 119 2.21 -3.95 -0.26
N GLN A 120 1.73 -2.76 -0.63
CA GLN A 120 0.43 -2.23 -0.18
C GLN A 120 -0.78 -3.01 -0.73
N ILE A 121 -0.62 -3.71 -1.86
CA ILE A 121 -1.69 -4.49 -2.50
C ILE A 121 -2.01 -5.74 -1.69
N PHE A 122 -1.02 -6.32 -0.99
CA PHE A 122 -1.25 -7.45 -0.08
C PHE A 122 -2.24 -7.13 1.01
N ASP A 123 -1.99 -6.02 1.72
CA ASP A 123 -2.82 -5.61 2.84
C ASP A 123 -4.25 -5.32 2.38
N ILE A 124 -4.40 -4.76 1.18
CA ILE A 124 -5.70 -4.43 0.60
C ILE A 124 -6.44 -5.70 0.15
N TYR A 125 -5.83 -6.62 -0.61
CA TYR A 125 -6.49 -7.88 -1.00
C TYR A 125 -6.81 -8.77 0.21
N SER A 126 -5.91 -8.83 1.20
CA SER A 126 -6.15 -9.47 2.49
C SER A 126 -7.39 -8.88 3.17
N SER A 127 -7.47 -7.55 3.26
CA SER A 127 -8.60 -6.84 3.87
C SER A 127 -9.90 -7.06 3.10
N VAL A 128 -9.87 -7.11 1.77
CA VAL A 128 -11.03 -7.46 0.94
C VAL A 128 -11.52 -8.86 1.31
N ASN A 129 -10.64 -9.86 1.34
CA ASN A 129 -11.01 -11.25 1.67
C ASN A 129 -11.63 -11.36 3.06
N VAL A 130 -11.04 -10.69 4.05
CA VAL A 130 -11.58 -10.66 5.42
C VAL A 130 -13.00 -10.06 5.44
N LEU A 131 -13.21 -8.95 4.76
CA LEU A 131 -14.53 -8.31 4.70
C LEU A 131 -15.55 -9.15 3.93
N LEU A 132 -15.16 -9.79 2.82
CA LEU A 132 -16.03 -10.69 2.07
C LEU A 132 -16.43 -11.91 2.91
N LEU A 133 -15.51 -12.47 3.71
CA LEU A 133 -15.82 -13.54 4.66
C LEU A 133 -16.83 -13.09 5.74
N GLN A 134 -16.64 -11.89 6.31
CA GLN A 134 -17.60 -11.32 7.26
C GLN A 134 -18.98 -11.10 6.62
N ILE A 135 -19.02 -10.57 5.40
CA ILE A 135 -20.24 -10.39 4.60
C ILE A 135 -20.93 -11.74 4.39
N ARG A 136 -20.17 -12.78 4.03
CA ARG A 136 -20.67 -14.14 3.83
C ARG A 136 -21.33 -14.70 5.08
N GLU A 137 -20.75 -14.48 6.26
CA GLU A 137 -21.32 -14.93 7.54
C GLU A 137 -22.63 -14.22 7.93
N MET A 138 -22.87 -13.02 7.39
CA MET A 138 -24.08 -12.25 7.69
C MET A 138 -25.30 -12.63 6.84
N ILE A 139 -25.14 -13.48 5.82
CA ILE A 139 -26.14 -13.80 4.80
C ILE A 139 -26.53 -15.27 4.91
N ASP A 140 -27.83 -15.56 5.01
CA ASP A 140 -28.35 -16.95 5.06
C ASP A 140 -28.70 -17.52 3.67
N ASP A 141 -28.59 -16.70 2.61
CA ASP A 141 -28.85 -17.10 1.23
C ASP A 141 -27.69 -17.94 0.66
N LYS A 142 -27.97 -19.21 0.36
CA LYS A 142 -26.96 -20.17 -0.13
C LYS A 142 -26.40 -19.82 -1.51
N GLU A 143 -27.24 -19.32 -2.42
CA GLU A 143 -26.80 -18.95 -3.77
C GLU A 143 -25.87 -17.73 -3.70
N PHE A 144 -26.20 -16.77 -2.82
CA PHE A 144 -25.34 -15.63 -2.56
C PHE A 144 -24.02 -16.02 -1.89
N GLN A 145 -24.06 -16.93 -0.92
CA GLN A 145 -22.85 -17.47 -0.29
C GLN A 145 -21.95 -18.18 -1.31
N GLU A 146 -22.51 -18.95 -2.24
CA GLU A 146 -21.74 -19.60 -3.30
C GLU A 146 -21.05 -18.57 -4.22
N GLY A 147 -21.75 -17.50 -4.61
CA GLY A 147 -21.15 -16.40 -5.38
C GLY A 147 -20.03 -15.66 -4.62
N LEU A 148 -20.18 -15.46 -3.30
CA LEU A 148 -19.12 -14.90 -2.46
C LEU A 148 -17.92 -15.84 -2.34
N ASP A 149 -18.16 -17.16 -2.21
CA ASP A 149 -17.09 -18.16 -2.13
C ASP A 149 -16.24 -18.16 -3.41
N GLU A 150 -16.88 -18.06 -4.58
CA GLU A 150 -16.18 -17.92 -5.86
C GLU A 150 -15.36 -16.62 -5.93
N LEU A 151 -15.91 -15.50 -5.47
CA LEU A 151 -15.20 -14.22 -5.44
C LEU A 151 -14.00 -14.23 -4.48
N ILE A 152 -14.16 -14.82 -3.29
CA ILE A 152 -13.08 -14.98 -2.30
C ILE A 152 -11.99 -15.88 -2.87
N ALA A 153 -12.35 -16.97 -3.56
CA ALA A 153 -11.37 -17.85 -4.22
C ALA A 153 -10.59 -17.11 -5.31
N ALA A 154 -11.27 -16.31 -6.15
CA ALA A 154 -10.63 -15.50 -7.18
C ALA A 154 -9.67 -14.46 -6.56
N THR A 155 -10.12 -13.74 -5.53
CA THR A 155 -9.33 -12.72 -4.84
C THR A 155 -8.14 -13.32 -4.10
N SER A 156 -8.30 -14.51 -3.51
CA SER A 156 -7.22 -15.26 -2.87
C SER A 156 -6.18 -15.75 -3.88
N THR A 157 -6.60 -16.09 -5.10
CA THR A 157 -5.69 -16.45 -6.20
C THR A 157 -4.85 -15.24 -6.59
N LEU A 158 -5.47 -14.08 -6.80
CA LEU A 158 -4.77 -12.83 -7.09
C LEU A 158 -3.78 -12.47 -5.98
N LEU A 159 -4.20 -12.57 -4.71
CA LEU A 159 -3.31 -12.36 -3.56
C LEU A 159 -2.08 -13.29 -3.63
N GLY A 160 -2.28 -14.58 -3.91
CA GLY A 160 -1.18 -15.54 -4.06
C GLY A 160 -0.23 -15.22 -5.20
N GLU A 161 -0.75 -14.78 -6.35
CA GLU A 161 0.04 -14.34 -7.51
C GLU A 161 0.86 -13.09 -7.18
N THR A 162 0.26 -12.10 -6.53
CA THR A 162 0.98 -10.92 -6.05
C THR A 162 2.10 -11.33 -5.11
N VAL A 163 1.89 -12.29 -4.19
CA VAL A 163 2.89 -12.68 -3.17
C VAL A 163 4.07 -13.36 -3.86
N ALA A 164 3.79 -14.22 -4.83
CA ALA A 164 4.82 -14.88 -5.61
C ALA A 164 5.67 -13.87 -6.39
N GLU A 165 5.05 -12.85 -7.00
CA GLU A 165 5.80 -11.84 -7.74
C GLU A 165 6.64 -10.94 -6.82
N ASP A 166 6.12 -10.54 -5.64
CA ASP A 166 6.91 -9.79 -4.64
C ASP A 166 8.15 -10.56 -4.18
N ILE A 167 7.98 -11.85 -3.83
CA ILE A 167 9.11 -12.71 -3.44
C ILE A 167 10.15 -12.77 -4.55
N LYS A 168 9.71 -12.93 -5.80
CA LYS A 168 10.60 -12.98 -6.96
C LYS A 168 11.33 -11.65 -7.17
N MET A 169 10.62 -10.53 -7.13
CA MET A 169 11.22 -9.19 -7.28
C MET A 169 12.25 -8.91 -6.17
N ARG A 170 11.97 -9.36 -4.93
CA ARG A 170 12.91 -9.27 -3.81
C ARG A 170 14.16 -10.11 -4.03
N ASP A 171 14.01 -11.38 -4.43
CA ASP A 171 15.13 -12.28 -4.68
C ASP A 171 16.03 -11.78 -5.82
N GLU A 172 15.43 -11.28 -6.90
CA GLU A 172 16.15 -10.67 -8.02
C GLU A 172 16.84 -9.36 -7.60
N GLY A 173 16.15 -8.49 -6.86
CA GLY A 173 16.71 -7.24 -6.35
C GLY A 173 17.85 -7.43 -5.34
N GLU A 174 17.71 -8.37 -4.41
CA GLU A 174 18.76 -8.73 -3.45
C GLU A 174 19.99 -9.30 -4.15
N SER A 175 19.79 -10.19 -5.14
CA SER A 175 20.87 -10.72 -5.96
C SER A 175 21.64 -9.62 -6.71
N MET A 176 20.93 -8.61 -7.21
CA MET A 176 21.56 -7.44 -7.85
C MET A 176 22.31 -6.57 -6.82
N LEU A 177 21.76 -6.35 -5.62
CA LEU A 177 22.46 -5.63 -4.55
C LEU A 177 23.78 -6.33 -4.20
N VAL A 178 23.77 -7.65 -4.00
CA VAL A 178 24.99 -8.43 -3.75
C VAL A 178 25.99 -8.27 -4.90
N THR A 179 25.51 -8.28 -6.15
CA THR A 179 26.36 -8.06 -7.32
C THR A 179 26.99 -6.67 -7.33
N ALA A 180 26.23 -5.62 -7.00
CA ALA A 180 26.75 -4.26 -6.87
C ALA A 180 27.82 -4.16 -5.78
N GLN A 181 27.59 -4.77 -4.61
CA GLN A 181 28.57 -4.80 -3.51
C GLN A 181 29.86 -5.54 -3.92
N LEU A 182 29.76 -6.64 -4.66
CA LEU A 182 30.91 -7.35 -5.20
C LEU A 182 31.70 -6.49 -6.19
N LEU A 183 31.03 -5.78 -7.10
CA LEU A 183 31.67 -4.84 -8.02
C LEU A 183 32.39 -3.71 -7.26
N GLY A 184 31.78 -3.19 -6.19
CA GLY A 184 32.41 -2.20 -5.32
C GLY A 184 33.66 -2.74 -4.61
N ALA A 185 33.61 -3.96 -4.10
CA ALA A 185 34.77 -4.61 -3.48
C ALA A 185 35.90 -4.88 -4.49
N LEU A 186 35.56 -5.25 -5.73
CA LEU A 186 36.54 -5.38 -6.82
C LEU A 186 37.18 -4.04 -7.17
N ALA A 187 36.38 -2.97 -7.27
CA ALA A 187 36.89 -1.62 -7.54
C ALA A 187 37.86 -1.14 -6.45
N GLU A 188 37.66 -1.52 -5.19
CA GLU A 188 38.52 -1.13 -4.07
C GLU A 188 39.93 -1.75 -4.11
N ILE A 189 40.06 -2.91 -4.76
CA ILE A 189 41.35 -3.61 -4.91
C ILE A 189 41.97 -3.42 -6.30
N GLU A 190 41.25 -2.83 -7.25
CA GLU A 190 41.75 -2.57 -8.61
C GLU A 190 42.71 -1.38 -8.58
N ASP A 191 43.92 -1.58 -9.09
CA ASP A 191 44.99 -0.58 -9.10
C ASP A 191 44.92 0.33 -10.33
N ASP A 192 44.39 -0.18 -11.46
CA ASP A 192 44.20 0.61 -12.67
C ASP A 192 43.00 1.56 -12.54
N GLU A 193 43.22 2.85 -12.83
CA GLU A 193 42.20 3.88 -12.62
C GLU A 193 41.06 3.79 -13.64
N GLU A 194 41.33 3.33 -14.86
CA GLU A 194 40.32 3.14 -15.90
C GLU A 194 39.45 1.94 -15.56
N GLU A 195 40.05 0.78 -15.24
CA GLU A 195 39.33 -0.43 -14.83
C GLU A 195 38.53 -0.21 -13.54
N ARG A 196 39.10 0.50 -12.55
CA ARG A 196 38.38 0.89 -11.33
C ARG A 196 37.14 1.72 -11.65
N ARG A 197 37.22 2.67 -12.58
CA ARG A 197 36.09 3.54 -12.96
C ARG A 197 35.01 2.75 -13.70
N GLU A 198 35.39 1.79 -14.53
CA GLU A 198 34.44 0.87 -15.17
C GLU A 198 33.68 0.04 -14.14
N LEU A 199 34.38 -0.53 -13.15
CA LEU A 199 33.77 -1.29 -12.06
C LEU A 199 32.80 -0.44 -11.22
N LEU A 200 33.18 0.79 -10.86
CA LEU A 200 32.29 1.73 -10.15
C LEU A 200 31.06 2.11 -11.00
N SER A 201 31.23 2.30 -12.31
CA SER A 201 30.11 2.60 -13.21
C SER A 201 29.14 1.42 -13.31
N ALA A 202 29.67 0.20 -13.40
CA ALA A 202 28.87 -1.02 -13.38
C ALA A 202 28.16 -1.21 -12.03
N GLN A 203 28.83 -0.98 -10.91
CA GLN A 203 28.22 -1.00 -9.58
C GLN A 203 27.04 -0.02 -9.50
N SER A 204 27.20 1.21 -9.97
CA SER A 204 26.13 2.23 -9.99
C SER A 204 24.92 1.78 -10.81
N LEU A 205 25.16 1.23 -12.01
CA LEU A 205 24.09 0.74 -12.87
C LEU A 205 23.33 -0.43 -12.24
N VAL A 206 24.05 -1.40 -11.67
CA VAL A 206 23.44 -2.58 -11.04
C VAL A 206 22.69 -2.19 -9.77
N ALA A 207 23.22 -1.27 -8.96
CA ALA A 207 22.52 -0.74 -7.79
C ALA A 207 21.21 -0.02 -8.20
N LEU A 208 21.22 0.76 -9.28
CA LEU A 208 20.01 1.40 -9.78
C LEU A 208 18.97 0.39 -10.28
N GLN A 209 19.40 -0.68 -10.95
CA GLN A 209 18.52 -1.77 -11.36
C GLN A 209 17.92 -2.48 -10.14
N ALA A 210 18.74 -2.81 -9.13
CA ALA A 210 18.27 -3.39 -7.88
C ALA A 210 17.22 -2.49 -7.21
N ALA A 211 17.43 -1.17 -7.21
CA ALA A 211 16.49 -0.21 -6.63
C ALA A 211 15.16 -0.25 -7.37
N SER A 212 15.19 -0.28 -8.70
CA SER A 212 13.97 -0.38 -9.52
C SER A 212 13.18 -1.67 -9.28
N TRP A 213 13.85 -2.79 -8.98
CA TRP A 213 13.16 -4.04 -8.63
C TRP A 213 12.57 -4.00 -7.23
N LEU A 214 13.29 -3.40 -6.28
CA LEU A 214 12.92 -3.39 -4.87
C LEU A 214 11.92 -2.30 -4.52
N GLU A 215 11.89 -1.16 -5.24
CA GLU A 215 11.00 -0.01 -5.00
C GLU A 215 9.53 -0.43 -4.88
N THR A 216 9.17 -1.49 -5.59
CA THR A 216 7.82 -2.03 -5.67
C THR A 216 7.58 -3.22 -4.75
N THR A 217 8.47 -3.51 -3.79
CA THR A 217 8.36 -4.70 -2.94
C THR A 217 7.85 -4.38 -1.53
N SER A 218 7.57 -5.43 -0.76
CA SER A 218 7.14 -5.38 0.63
C SER A 218 8.28 -5.13 1.64
N ASP A 219 9.52 -4.95 1.19
CA ASP A 219 10.71 -4.87 2.05
C ASP A 219 11.40 -3.49 1.96
N PRO A 220 10.99 -2.53 2.82
CA PRO A 220 11.54 -1.17 2.79
C PRO A 220 13.02 -1.13 3.20
N ASP A 221 13.48 -2.06 4.04
CA ASP A 221 14.85 -2.07 4.52
C ASP A 221 15.83 -2.45 3.40
N LEU A 222 15.42 -3.34 2.48
CA LEU A 222 16.21 -3.66 1.28
C LEU A 222 16.29 -2.47 0.32
N ILE A 223 15.19 -1.73 0.14
CA ILE A 223 15.17 -0.52 -0.70
C ILE A 223 16.17 0.52 -0.17
N ASP A 224 16.12 0.78 1.14
CA ASP A 224 17.03 1.73 1.80
C ASP A 224 18.50 1.31 1.63
N GLN A 225 18.81 0.02 1.81
CA GLN A 225 20.16 -0.51 1.60
C GLN A 225 20.68 -0.30 0.17
N VAL A 226 19.84 -0.52 -0.84
CA VAL A 226 20.24 -0.30 -2.23
C VAL A 226 20.45 1.18 -2.52
N TRP A 227 19.59 2.06 -2.00
CA TRP A 227 19.75 3.50 -2.18
C TRP A 227 21.02 4.03 -1.51
N GLU A 228 21.34 3.54 -0.30
CA GLU A 228 22.61 3.86 0.34
C GLU A 228 23.81 3.41 -0.51
N GLU A 229 23.74 2.21 -1.08
CA GLU A 229 24.81 1.69 -1.94
C GLU A 229 24.97 2.53 -3.22
N PHE A 230 23.86 2.89 -3.87
CA PHE A 230 23.84 3.77 -5.03
C PHE A 230 24.41 5.17 -4.72
N GLN A 231 24.08 5.74 -3.56
CA GLN A 231 24.62 7.04 -3.14
C GLN A 231 26.13 6.97 -2.89
N LYS A 232 26.61 5.90 -2.24
CA LYS A 232 28.05 5.70 -2.00
C LYS A 232 28.85 5.65 -3.30
N VAL A 233 28.38 4.89 -4.29
CA VAL A 233 29.09 4.77 -5.58
C VAL A 233 29.00 6.04 -6.41
N SER A 234 27.87 6.75 -6.38
CA SER A 234 27.71 8.03 -7.06
C SER A 234 28.69 9.07 -6.54
N ALA A 235 28.86 9.16 -5.21
CA ALA A 235 29.84 10.05 -4.60
C ALA A 235 31.31 9.69 -4.97
N LYS A 236 31.63 8.39 -5.07
CA LYS A 236 32.96 7.94 -5.54
C LYS A 236 33.21 8.35 -7.00
N LEU A 237 32.22 8.20 -7.88
CA LEU A 237 32.32 8.57 -9.30
C LEU A 237 32.44 10.09 -9.52
N GLU A 238 31.73 10.90 -8.73
CA GLU A 238 31.83 12.37 -8.76
C GLU A 238 33.20 12.85 -8.26
N GLY A 239 33.71 12.28 -7.16
CA GLY A 239 35.03 12.61 -6.62
C GLY A 239 36.19 12.24 -7.56
N SER A 240 36.02 11.21 -8.40
CA SER A 240 37.00 10.82 -9.44
C SER A 240 36.95 11.68 -10.71
N ALA A 241 35.93 12.53 -10.88
CA ALA A 241 35.84 13.44 -12.04
C ALA A 241 36.64 14.74 -11.83
N GLU A 242 36.85 15.17 -10.59
CA GLU A 242 37.59 16.39 -10.24
C GLU A 242 39.12 16.23 -10.26
N SER A 243 39.64 15.00 -10.36
CA SER A 243 41.09 14.70 -10.33
C SER A 243 41.78 14.67 -11.70
N ILE A 244 41.06 14.89 -12.81
CA ILE A 244 41.66 14.90 -14.15
C ILE A 244 42.36 16.26 -14.36
N PRO A 245 43.70 16.33 -14.46
CA PRO A 245 44.38 17.57 -14.80
C PRO A 245 44.01 17.97 -16.23
N GLU A 246 43.53 19.19 -16.43
CA GLU A 246 43.44 19.79 -17.76
C GLU A 246 44.84 19.78 -18.41
N THR A 247 45.03 18.93 -19.42
CA THR A 247 46.20 18.94 -20.30
C THR A 247 46.08 20.03 -21.36
#